data_AF-A0A8J8TRB9-F1
#
_entry.id   AF-A0A8J8TRB9-F1
#
_cell.length_a   1.000
_cell.length_b   1.000
_cell.length_c   1.000
_cell.angle_alpha   90.00
_cell.angle_beta   90.00
_cell.angle_gamma   90.00
#
_symmetry.space_group_name_H-M   'P 1'
#
loop_
_entity.id
_entity.type
_entity.pdbx_description
1 polymer ?
#
loop_
_entity_poly.entity_id
_entity_poly.type
_entity_poly.pdbx_seq_one_letter_code
_entity_poly.pdbx_strand_id
1 'polypeptide(L)' 'MFDIRSDPVNSVQLTVTSTGGNWPRDFRISPSSDSMYVCRQHSHDIKSFASDSDTGTFFKIALSTRLRPLFA' A
#
# COMPACT_ATOMS: atom_id res chain seq x y z
N MET A 1 1.64 7.86 5.46
CA MET A 1 1.00 7.71 6.78
C MET A 1 0.78 9.07 7.37
N PHE A 2 -0.40 9.28 7.94
CA PHE A 2 -0.74 10.47 8.70
C PHE A 2 -1.03 10.07 10.14
N ASP A 3 -0.57 10.85 11.11
CA ASP A 3 -1.05 10.75 12.49
C ASP A 3 -2.29 11.61 12.64
N ILE A 4 -3.36 11.01 13.15
CA ILE A 4 -4.64 11.65 13.45
C ILE A 4 -5.01 11.53 14.94
N ARG A 5 -4.20 10.81 15.73
CA ARG A 5 -4.48 10.54 17.15
C ARG A 5 -4.02 11.70 18.03
N SER A 6 -2.93 12.35 17.65
CA SER A 6 -2.37 13.49 18.36
C SER A 6 -3.27 14.73 18.30
N ASP A 7 -3.88 14.96 17.14
CA ASP A 7 -4.85 16.03 16.89
C ASP A 7 -5.74 15.62 15.70
N PRO A 8 -7.05 15.38 15.92
CA PRO A 8 -7.96 14.94 14.86
C PRO A 8 -8.27 16.03 13.84
N VAL A 9 -7.96 17.29 14.14
CA VAL A 9 -8.13 18.43 13.22
C VAL A 9 -6.84 18.68 12.43
N ASN A 10 -5.69 18.55 13.10
CA ASN A 10 -4.37 18.77 12.49
C ASN A 10 -3.62 17.45 12.30
N SER A 11 -3.92 16.76 11.20
CA SER A 11 -3.20 15.54 10.83
C SER A 11 -1.75 15.86 10.42
N VAL A 12 -0.78 15.09 10.93
CA VAL A 12 0.64 15.25 10.58
C VAL A 12 1.07 14.15 9.64
N GLN A 13 1.67 14.51 8.49
CA GLN A 13 2.24 13.52 7.57
C GLN A 13 3.52 12.94 8.16
N LEU A 14 3.52 11.65 8.53
CA LEU A 14 4.68 10.96 9.08
C LEU A 14 5.63 10.43 7.98
N THR A 15 5.08 9.92 6.88
CA THR A 15 5.89 9.29 5.82
C THR A 15 5.11 9.11 4.51
N VAL A 16 5.82 8.96 3.39
CA VAL A 16 5.29 8.62 2.07
C VAL A 16 6.14 7.53 1.46
N THR A 17 5.49 6.47 0.98
CA THR A 17 6.14 5.35 0.31
C THR A 17 5.62 5.26 -1.12
N SER A 18 6.51 5.23 -2.10
CA SER A 18 6.12 5.04 -3.50
C SER A 18 5.63 3.61 -3.75
N THR A 19 4.55 3.48 -4.54
CA THR A 19 4.08 2.18 -5.01
C THR A 19 5.00 1.58 -6.06
N GLY A 20 5.91 2.37 -6.65
CA GLY A 20 6.89 1.91 -7.64
C GLY A 20 6.29 1.49 -8.98
N GLY A 21 5.07 1.92 -9.30
CA GLY A 21 4.47 1.74 -10.61
C GLY A 21 3.45 2.81 -10.95
N ASN A 22 2.69 2.55 -12.01
CA ASN A 22 1.83 3.55 -12.63
C ASN A 22 0.35 3.28 -12.31
N TRP A 23 -0.36 4.34 -11.94
CA TRP A 23 -1.80 4.36 -11.72
C TRP A 23 -2.29 3.35 -10.66
N PRO A 24 -1.92 3.53 -9.37
CA PRO A 24 -2.43 2.70 -8.27
C PRO A 24 -3.92 2.98 -8.06
N ARG A 25 -4.78 2.21 -8.74
CA ARG A 25 -6.23 2.48 -8.81
C ARG A 25 -6.97 2.08 -7.54
N ASP A 26 -6.48 1.04 -6.86
CA ASP A 26 -7.14 0.48 -5.69
C ASP A 26 -6.13 -0.20 -4.74
N PHE A 27 -6.50 -0.30 -3.46
CA PHE A 27 -5.74 -1.02 -2.44
C PHE A 27 -6.63 -1.68 -1.39
N ARG A 28 -6.13 -2.76 -0.77
CA ARG A 28 -6.79 -3.46 0.34
C ARG A 28 -5.78 -3.83 1.40
N ILE A 29 -6.19 -3.74 2.67
CA ILE A 29 -5.42 -4.20 3.82
C ILE A 29 -5.93 -5.59 4.20
N SER A 30 -5.03 -6.52 4.52
CA SER A 30 -5.41 -7.85 5.00
C SER A 30 -6.20 -7.73 6.32
N PRO A 31 -7.16 -8.62 6.59
CA PRO A 31 -7.87 -8.61 7.88
C PRO A 31 -6.95 -8.76 9.10
N SER A 32 -5.83 -9.48 8.94
CA SER A 32 -4.77 -9.60 9.95
C SER A 32 -3.94 -8.32 10.13
N SER A 33 -4.15 -7.30 9.30
CA SER A 33 -3.42 -6.02 9.30
C SER A 33 -1.90 -6.15 9.12
N ASP A 34 -1.42 -7.30 8.63
CA ASP A 34 0.00 -7.58 8.38
C ASP A 34 0.47 -7.09 7.00
N SER A 35 -0.46 -6.87 6.06
CA SER A 35 -0.15 -6.67 4.66
C SER A 35 -1.14 -5.72 3.98
N MET A 36 -0.64 -4.94 3.04
CA MET A 36 -1.44 -4.13 2.12
C MET A 36 -1.13 -4.51 0.69
N TYR A 37 -2.16 -4.69 -0.11
CA TYR A 37 -2.08 -5.02 -1.54
C TYR A 37 -2.50 -3.80 -2.35
N VAL A 38 -1.70 -3.44 -3.35
CA VAL A 38 -1.94 -2.28 -4.22
C VAL A 38 -1.99 -2.74 -5.67
N CYS A 39 -3.12 -2.47 -6.33
CA CYS A 39 -3.34 -2.76 -7.75
C CYS A 39 -2.79 -1.61 -8.60
N ARG A 40 -1.69 -1.84 -9.31
CA ARG A 40 -1.04 -0.84 -10.17
C ARG A 40 -1.48 -1.04 -11.62
N GLN A 41 -2.56 -0.37 -12.00
CA GLN A 41 -3.32 -0.67 -13.23
C GLN A 41 -2.44 -0.62 -14.48
N HIS A 42 -1.68 0.46 -14.67
CA HIS A 42 -0.86 0.63 -15.88
C HIS A 42 0.50 -0.10 -15.79
N SER A 43 0.85 -0.61 -14.61
CA SER A 43 1.98 -1.54 -14.44
C SER A 43 1.60 -2.99 -14.64
N HIS A 44 0.31 -3.31 -14.71
CA HIS A 44 -0.21 -4.66 -14.89
C HIS A 44 0.26 -5.63 -13.79
N ASP A 45 0.34 -5.16 -12.54
CA ASP A 45 0.75 -5.97 -11.41
C ASP A 45 0.10 -5.54 -10.09
N ILE A 46 0.15 -6.45 -9.12
CA ILE A 46 -0.24 -6.21 -7.74
C ILE A 46 1.03 -6.24 -6.89
N LYS A 47 1.23 -5.19 -6.10
CA LYS A 47 2.36 -5.08 -5.17
C LYS A 47 1.87 -5.22 -3.74
N SER A 48 2.57 -6.01 -2.94
CA SER A 48 2.30 -6.14 -1.51
C SER A 48 3.32 -5.39 -0.65
N PHE A 49 2.84 -4.85 0.45
CA PHE A 49 3.62 -4.17 1.48
C PHE A 49 3.32 -4.83 2.82
N ALA A 50 4.34 -5.20 3.58
CA ALA A 50 4.16 -5.61 4.97
C ALA A 50 4.02 -4.37 5.87
N SER A 51 3.19 -4.48 6.91
CA SER A 51 3.11 -3.52 7.98
C SER A 51 4.21 -3.75 9.01
N ASP A 52 4.63 -2.67 9.64
CA ASP A 52 5.35 -2.66 10.90
C ASP A 52 4.30 -2.44 12.01
N SER A 53 4.17 -3.40 12.92
CA SER A 53 3.17 -3.36 14.00
C SER A 53 3.41 -2.25 15.01
N ASP A 54 4.67 -1.85 15.20
CA ASP A 54 5.05 -0.89 16.25
C ASP A 54 4.73 0.53 15.80
N THR A 55 4.93 0.80 14.52
CA THR A 55 4.74 2.12 13.90
C THR A 55 3.43 2.24 13.11
N GLY A 56 2.77 1.12 12.82
CA GLY A 56 1.54 1.02 12.03
C GLY A 56 1.75 1.23 10.52
N THR A 57 2.99 1.35 10.08
CA THR A 57 3.34 1.83 8.74
C THR A 57 3.68 0.71 7.76
N PHE A 58 3.45 0.97 6.46
CA PHE A 58 3.73 0.02 5.38
C PHE A 58 5.00 0.43 4.62
N PHE A 59 6.10 -0.30 4.84
CA PHE A 59 7.41 0.05 4.27
C PHE A 59 8.06 -1.07 3.49
N LYS A 60 7.79 -2.33 3.86
CA LYS A 60 8.54 -3.46 3.31
C LYS A 60 7.79 -4.04 2.12
N ILE A 61 8.35 -3.88 0.94
CA ILE A 61 7.85 -4.52 -0.27
C ILE A 61 8.04 -6.03 -0.09
N ALA A 62 6.94 -6.76 -0.02
CA ALA A 62 6.99 -8.20 0.18
C ALA A 62 7.07 -8.95 -1.15
N LEU A 63 6.31 -8.52 -2.17
CA LEU A 63 6.27 -9.14 -3.49
C LEU A 63 5.61 -8.24 -4.54
N SER A 64 5.92 -8.45 -5.82
CA SER A 64 5.11 -7.95 -6.94
C SER A 64 4.73 -9.11 -7.86
N THR A 65 3.44 -9.28 -8.12
CA THR A 65 2.92 -10.35 -8.96
C THR A 65 2.29 -9.76 -10.21
N ARG A 66 2.82 -10.13 -11.38
CA ARG A 66 2.34 -9.65 -12.68
C ARG A 66 1.02 -10.31 -13.05
N LEU A 67 0.05 -9.48 -13.42
CA LEU A 67 -1.23 -9.94 -13.94
C LEU A 67 -1.06 -10.35 -15.40
N ARG A 68 -1.56 -11.52 -15.76
CA ARG A 68 -1.71 -11.90 -17.16
C ARG A 68 -3.08 -11.38 -17.63
N PRO A 69 -3.14 -10.63 -18.73
CA PRO A 69 -4.43 -10.26 -19.32
C PRO A 69 -5.20 -11.54 -19.65
N LEU A 70 -6.47 -11.61 -19.21
CA LEU A 70 -7.35 -12.74 -19.49
C LEU A 70 -7.96 -12.70 -20.91
N PHE A 71 -7.72 -11.63 -21.65
CA PHE A 71 -8.13 -11.51 -23.05
C PHE A 71 -6.95 -10.92 -23.84
N ALA A 72 -6.50 -11.68 -24.82
CA ALA A 72 -5.62 -11.28 -25.92
C ALA A 72 -6.32 -11.69 -27.22
#